data_AF-A0A847L6S4-F1
#
_entry.id   AF-A0A847L6S4-F1
#
_cell.length_a   1.000
_cell.length_b   1.000
_cell.length_c   1.000
_cell.angle_alpha   90.00
_cell.angle_beta   90.00
_cell.angle_gamma   90.00
#
_symmetry.space_group_name_H-M   'P 1'
#
loop_
_entity.id
_entity.type
_entity.pdbx_description
1 polymer ?
#
loop_
_entity_poly.entity_id
_entity_poly.type
_entity_poly.pdbx_seq_one_letter_code
_entity_poly.pdbx_strand_id
1 'polypeptide(L)'
;MKKIFMLITCCFMAIAVNAAELNIYASGLKSGDVNSEKKVEIEYFLNAPATALAVNIMQGETIVKTIDLTDAALLTQGAHTTTLDLSEVSDGTYSWTMTATGATTESAPVQVNDTEQPQFQFYHPRDVIVDNSYESPYFGRIYATMCWTSGSDGTTPHVQTQTKGIFILDPGLTDITNQGNQGYSGGITWPVEGQGPKRIMVDAEGGVWVCDNGKDVSGIYIMDPANPSADFKPVFADGTRDEEGVKTVDGTAIHGKIAAFCLTGSGEDTKLYTMDNSLAVNGATLNILQYNVGSLDAPYALPYDAIAYDNSTGKYANSNLAIVSDKTQGGFWVAQNRWGFDAHPAFSHISSTGDMDFSSTAENFPAFSKNVSYRGAVAVNNDGSLLAAGSDGTVKFFDVSYDAEGVPALQFKSEWVIPTIGNNIDGIAFDVADNLYVVSASSERMHIFALPKATNTITVPAPSTYKLEITPTGLNTNLLDAATVSVENNMLQVHAGQTTLTGYAIYSFDGRMLKSLKVNTQQLNVPIDNLAVGTYLIRLTSDDGVVTKKFIKR
;
A
#
# COMPACT_ATOMS: atom_id res chain seq x y z
N MET A 1 36.85 -61.94 33.03
CA MET A 1 36.56 -61.05 31.88
C MET A 1 35.57 -59.98 32.32
N LYS A 2 36.06 -58.80 32.74
CA LYS A 2 35.24 -57.62 33.01
C LYS A 2 35.30 -56.74 31.77
N LYS A 3 34.17 -56.56 31.06
CA LYS A 3 34.08 -55.63 29.93
C LYS A 3 33.57 -54.29 30.46
N ILE A 4 34.41 -53.27 30.32
CA ILE A 4 34.12 -51.86 30.57
C ILE A 4 33.29 -51.37 29.37
N PHE A 5 32.11 -50.81 29.62
CA PHE A 5 31.36 -50.03 28.65
C PHE A 5 31.74 -48.56 28.84
N MET A 6 32.39 -47.98 27.83
CA MET A 6 32.72 -46.57 27.77
C MET A 6 31.56 -45.86 27.06
N LEU A 7 30.82 -45.01 27.78
CA LEU A 7 29.82 -44.13 27.20
C LEU A 7 30.54 -42.95 26.55
N ILE A 8 30.48 -42.85 25.21
CA ILE A 8 30.88 -41.64 24.49
C ILE A 8 29.62 -40.78 24.36
N THR A 9 29.57 -39.70 25.14
CA THR A 9 28.54 -38.66 24.97
C THR A 9 29.00 -37.73 23.85
N CYS A 10 28.48 -37.93 22.63
CA CYS A 10 28.59 -36.93 21.57
C CYS A 10 27.71 -35.73 21.94
N CYS A 11 28.32 -34.62 22.36
CA CYS A 11 27.66 -33.32 22.38
C CYS A 11 27.45 -32.88 20.92
N PHE A 12 26.23 -33.03 20.41
CA PHE A 12 25.81 -32.28 19.24
C PHE A 12 25.67 -30.82 19.65
N MET A 13 26.65 -30.01 19.26
CA MET A 13 26.49 -28.56 19.25
C MET A 13 25.50 -28.25 18.13
N ALA A 14 24.25 -27.99 18.49
CA ALA A 14 23.27 -27.47 17.54
C ALA A 14 23.75 -26.08 17.11
N ILE A 15 24.33 -25.99 15.92
CA ILE A 15 24.47 -24.72 15.22
C ILE A 15 23.03 -24.34 14.86
N ALA A 16 22.46 -23.38 15.58
CA ALA A 16 21.23 -22.74 15.15
C ALA A 16 21.55 -22.03 13.83
N VAL A 17 21.20 -22.67 12.71
CA VAL A 17 21.09 -21.96 11.44
C VAL A 17 19.84 -21.13 11.60
N ASN A 18 19.99 -19.81 11.81
CA ASN A 18 18.84 -18.91 11.70
C ASN A 18 18.26 -19.12 10.30
N ALA A 19 16.95 -19.36 10.24
CA ALA A 19 16.25 -19.36 8.96
C ALA A 19 16.48 -18.01 8.29
N ALA A 20 16.57 -17.99 6.96
CA ALA A 20 16.63 -16.73 6.23
C ALA A 20 15.32 -15.96 6.46
N GLU A 21 15.43 -14.71 6.90
CA GLU A 21 14.28 -13.84 7.19
C GLU A 21 14.24 -12.68 6.19
N LEU A 22 13.02 -12.16 5.93
CA LEU A 22 12.82 -10.93 5.17
C LEU A 22 13.43 -9.73 5.92
N ASN A 23 13.88 -8.71 5.18
CA ASN A 23 14.03 -7.37 5.74
C ASN A 23 12.67 -6.92 6.30
N ILE A 24 12.68 -6.37 7.52
CA ILE A 24 11.46 -6.19 8.29
C ILE A 24 10.73 -4.91 7.89
N TYR A 25 9.40 -4.96 7.95
CA TYR A 25 8.52 -3.80 8.04
C TYR A 25 7.21 -4.21 8.71
N ALA A 26 6.47 -3.20 9.21
CA ALA A 26 5.13 -3.38 9.72
C ALA A 26 4.10 -3.00 8.65
N SER A 27 2.97 -3.70 8.59
CA SER A 27 1.85 -3.41 7.71
C SER A 27 0.52 -3.57 8.44
N GLY A 28 -0.59 -3.30 7.76
CA GLY A 28 -1.93 -3.43 8.37
C GLY A 28 -2.14 -2.54 9.60
N LEU A 29 -1.47 -1.39 9.65
CA LEU A 29 -1.53 -0.47 10.77
C LEU A 29 -2.93 0.13 10.92
N LYS A 30 -3.59 -0.15 12.05
CA LYS A 30 -4.91 0.39 12.37
C LYS A 30 -4.97 0.80 13.83
N SER A 31 -5.80 1.80 14.13
CA SER A 31 -6.11 2.21 15.49
C SER A 31 -7.63 2.28 15.69
N GLY A 32 -8.10 1.85 16.85
CA GLY A 32 -9.44 2.14 17.32
C GLY A 32 -9.57 3.57 17.86
N ASP A 33 -10.71 3.85 18.49
CA ASP A 33 -10.93 5.11 19.19
C ASP A 33 -10.11 5.15 20.49
N VAL A 34 -9.53 6.32 20.79
CA VAL A 34 -8.91 6.55 22.10
C VAL A 34 -10.01 6.64 23.14
N ASN A 35 -9.97 5.74 24.13
CA ASN A 35 -10.98 5.68 25.17
C ASN A 35 -10.81 6.77 26.24
N SER A 36 -11.76 6.83 27.17
CA SER A 36 -11.74 7.81 28.26
C SER A 36 -10.56 7.68 29.22
N GLU A 37 -9.81 6.57 29.20
CA GLU A 37 -8.58 6.38 29.98
C GLU A 37 -7.32 6.74 29.19
N LYS A 38 -7.47 7.39 28.02
CA LYS A 38 -6.38 7.65 27.06
C LYS A 38 -5.66 6.38 26.61
N LYS A 39 -6.40 5.27 26.47
CA LYS A 39 -5.88 4.03 25.88
C LYS A 39 -6.48 3.79 24.51
N VAL A 40 -5.69 3.21 23.62
CA VAL A 40 -6.13 2.88 22.26
C VAL A 40 -5.66 1.48 21.89
N GLU A 41 -6.54 0.69 21.30
CA GLU A 41 -6.15 -0.58 20.68
C GLU A 41 -5.59 -0.30 19.29
N ILE A 42 -4.44 -0.91 18.98
CA ILE A 42 -3.85 -0.89 17.65
C ILE A 42 -3.69 -2.31 17.11
N GLU A 43 -3.77 -2.42 15.79
CA GLU A 43 -3.49 -3.64 15.03
C GLU A 43 -2.31 -3.40 14.08
N TYR A 44 -1.51 -4.43 13.86
CA TYR A 44 -0.43 -4.44 12.88
C TYR A 44 -0.05 -5.87 12.48
N PHE A 45 0.69 -6.00 11.39
CA PHE A 45 1.28 -7.24 10.92
C PHE A 45 2.78 -7.05 10.73
N LEU A 46 3.60 -7.98 11.22
CA LEU A 46 5.03 -8.02 10.94
C LEU A 46 5.35 -9.08 9.89
N ASN A 47 6.02 -8.69 8.81
CA ASN A 47 6.44 -9.62 7.76
C ASN A 47 7.58 -10.58 8.19
N ALA A 48 8.34 -10.19 9.21
CA ALA A 48 9.40 -10.98 9.84
C ALA A 48 9.45 -10.66 11.36
N PRO A 49 10.07 -11.52 12.19
CA PRO A 49 10.23 -11.23 13.62
C PRO A 49 11.06 -9.96 13.88
N ALA A 50 10.62 -9.15 14.84
CA ALA A 50 11.30 -7.94 15.27
C ALA A 50 12.27 -8.23 16.43
N THR A 51 13.41 -7.54 16.41
CA THR A 51 14.34 -7.42 17.55
C THR A 51 14.05 -6.19 18.40
N ALA A 52 13.43 -5.17 17.81
CA ALA A 52 12.87 -4.02 18.51
C ALA A 52 11.67 -3.47 17.71
N LEU A 53 10.67 -2.97 18.44
CA LEU A 53 9.45 -2.43 17.86
C LEU A 53 9.00 -1.21 18.68
N ALA A 54 8.69 -0.11 18.02
CA ALA A 54 8.25 1.11 18.66
C ALA A 54 7.11 1.78 17.90
N VAL A 55 6.19 2.38 18.64
CA VAL A 55 5.14 3.26 18.10
C VAL A 55 5.52 4.70 18.39
N ASN A 56 5.62 5.53 17.35
CA ASN A 56 5.89 6.95 17.50
C ASN A 56 4.61 7.75 17.26
N ILE A 57 4.22 8.56 18.24
CA ILE A 57 3.10 9.50 18.16
C ILE A 57 3.62 10.81 17.58
N MET A 58 2.97 11.29 16.53
CA MET A 58 3.46 12.38 15.68
C MET A 58 2.54 13.61 15.75
N GLN A 59 3.12 14.78 15.97
CA GLN A 59 2.48 16.07 15.76
C GLN A 59 3.14 16.74 14.55
N GLY A 60 2.48 16.65 13.40
CA GLY A 60 3.13 16.95 12.12
C GLY A 60 4.32 16.01 11.91
N GLU A 61 5.51 16.56 11.66
CA GLU A 61 6.75 15.79 11.46
C GLU A 61 7.51 15.51 12.77
N THR A 62 7.03 16.00 13.92
CA THR A 62 7.72 15.87 15.20
C THR A 62 7.19 14.68 16.00
N ILE A 63 8.09 13.81 16.47
CA ILE A 63 7.77 12.76 17.44
C ILE A 63 7.54 13.40 18.80
N VAL A 64 6.32 13.28 19.34
CA VAL A 64 5.97 13.80 20.68
C VAL A 64 6.05 12.72 21.77
N LYS A 65 5.94 11.45 21.39
CA LYS A 65 6.08 10.30 22.29
C LYS A 65 6.49 9.07 21.49
N THR A 66 7.39 8.27 22.05
CA THR A 66 7.70 6.91 21.59
C THR A 66 7.27 5.91 22.65
N ILE A 67 6.62 4.83 22.22
CA ILE A 67 6.17 3.72 23.07
C ILE A 67 6.83 2.45 22.54
N ASP A 68 7.76 1.89 23.31
CA ASP A 68 8.43 0.64 22.97
C ASP A 68 7.51 -0.56 23.27
N LEU A 69 7.37 -1.46 22.31
CA LEU A 69 6.64 -2.71 22.46
C LEU A 69 7.65 -3.81 22.81
N THR A 70 7.77 -4.12 24.10
CA THR A 70 8.84 -5.03 24.60
C THR A 70 8.37 -6.45 24.90
N ASP A 71 7.07 -6.72 24.81
CA ASP A 71 6.55 -8.08 24.99
C ASP A 71 7.02 -8.96 23.82
N ALA A 72 7.73 -10.06 24.11
CA ALA A 72 8.23 -10.98 23.10
C ALA A 72 7.13 -11.56 22.20
N ALA A 73 5.88 -11.68 22.70
CA ALA A 73 4.75 -12.13 21.90
C ALA A 73 4.36 -11.13 20.81
N LEU A 74 4.60 -9.83 21.03
CA LEU A 74 4.31 -8.74 20.08
C LEU A 74 5.42 -8.58 19.02
N LEU A 75 6.53 -9.30 19.17
CA LEU A 75 7.70 -9.20 18.29
C LEU A 75 7.78 -10.35 17.27
N THR A 76 6.88 -11.33 17.30
CA THR A 76 6.93 -12.44 16.34
C THR A 76 6.40 -12.01 14.97
N GLN A 77 6.72 -12.75 13.92
CA GLN A 77 6.07 -12.58 12.62
C GLN A 77 4.55 -12.80 12.73
N GLY A 78 3.76 -12.09 11.93
CA GLY A 78 2.31 -12.26 11.83
C GLY A 78 1.51 -11.08 12.38
N ALA A 79 0.21 -11.30 12.54
CA ALA A 79 -0.75 -10.30 13.00
C ALA A 79 -0.72 -10.15 14.54
N HIS A 80 -0.84 -8.90 15.00
CA HIS A 80 -0.81 -8.53 16.40
C HIS A 80 -1.87 -7.48 16.71
N THR A 81 -2.36 -7.52 17.96
CA THR A 81 -3.22 -6.51 18.54
C THR A 81 -2.68 -6.17 19.92
N THR A 82 -2.57 -4.88 20.24
CA THR A 82 -2.12 -4.43 21.57
C THR A 82 -2.76 -3.11 21.95
N THR A 83 -2.79 -2.80 23.24
CA THR A 83 -3.29 -1.53 23.76
C THR A 83 -2.13 -0.60 24.10
N LEU A 84 -2.13 0.61 23.53
CA LEU A 84 -1.21 1.68 23.89
C LEU A 84 -1.79 2.54 25.01
N ASP A 85 -0.91 3.01 25.90
CA ASP A 85 -1.22 4.01 26.92
C ASP A 85 -0.73 5.39 26.45
N LEU A 86 -1.67 6.32 26.25
CA LEU A 86 -1.44 7.69 25.80
C LEU A 86 -1.67 8.70 26.94
N SER A 87 -1.69 8.28 28.20
CA SER A 87 -1.93 9.15 29.35
C SER A 87 -0.92 10.29 29.49
N GLU A 88 0.31 10.08 29.02
CA GLU A 88 1.38 11.09 28.99
C GLU A 88 1.35 11.98 27.73
N VAL A 89 0.44 11.72 26.79
CA VAL A 89 0.28 12.53 25.58
C VAL A 89 -0.80 13.58 25.82
N SER A 90 -0.49 14.83 25.44
CA SER A 90 -1.43 15.95 25.52
C SER A 90 -2.65 15.72 24.62
N ASP A 91 -3.77 16.33 24.98
CA ASP A 91 -4.99 16.26 24.18
C ASP A 91 -4.76 16.84 22.78
N GLY A 92 -5.38 16.25 21.76
CA GLY A 92 -5.22 16.65 20.37
C GLY A 92 -5.34 15.48 19.38
N THR A 93 -5.17 15.82 18.11
CA THR A 93 -5.18 14.88 16.98
C THR A 93 -3.74 14.59 16.57
N TYR A 94 -3.38 13.31 16.49
CA TYR A 94 -2.04 12.86 16.12
C TYR A 94 -2.09 11.83 15.00
N SER A 95 -1.10 11.88 14.11
CA SER A 95 -0.73 10.71 13.31
C SER A 95 0.21 9.83 14.13
N TRP A 96 0.46 8.62 13.66
CA TRP A 96 1.41 7.72 14.30
C TRP A 96 2.14 6.87 13.27
N THR A 97 3.30 6.36 13.68
CA THR A 97 4.15 5.49 12.87
C THR A 97 4.60 4.30 13.70
N MET A 98 4.97 3.21 13.02
CA MET A 98 5.58 2.05 13.65
C MET A 98 6.98 1.86 13.09
N THR A 99 7.98 1.86 13.98
CA THR A 99 9.37 1.56 13.64
C THR A 99 9.68 0.13 14.05
N ALA A 100 9.93 -0.73 13.07
CA ALA A 100 10.33 -2.12 13.27
C ALA A 100 11.82 -2.28 12.95
N THR A 101 12.54 -3.00 13.81
CA THR A 101 13.94 -3.37 13.60
C THR A 101 14.10 -4.88 13.66
N GLY A 102 14.63 -5.48 12.61
CA GLY A 102 14.83 -6.92 12.46
C GLY A 102 16.29 -7.30 12.62
N ALA A 103 16.59 -8.58 12.42
CA ALA A 103 17.98 -9.03 12.34
C ALA A 103 18.70 -8.35 11.17
N THR A 104 19.98 -8.04 11.34
CA THR A 104 20.82 -7.57 10.23
C THR A 104 20.88 -8.65 9.15
N THR A 105 20.75 -8.27 7.90
CA THR A 105 20.87 -9.21 6.78
C THR A 105 22.31 -9.30 6.30
N GLU A 106 22.66 -10.48 5.80
CA GLU A 106 24.02 -10.85 5.41
C GLU A 106 24.56 -9.97 4.27
N SER A 107 25.89 -10.01 4.05
CA SER A 107 26.57 -9.22 3.00
C SER A 107 26.18 -9.54 1.54
N ALA A 108 25.33 -10.55 1.31
CA ALA A 108 24.81 -10.94 0.00
C ALA A 108 23.31 -11.23 0.06
N PRO A 109 22.56 -11.12 -1.06
CA PRO A 109 21.14 -11.47 -1.09
C PRO A 109 20.88 -12.89 -0.59
N VAL A 110 19.87 -13.07 0.26
CA VAL A 110 19.50 -14.38 0.82
C VAL A 110 18.09 -14.74 0.38
N GLN A 111 17.90 -15.91 -0.25
CA GLN A 111 16.58 -16.39 -0.61
C GLN A 111 15.81 -16.81 0.65
N VAL A 112 14.60 -16.30 0.83
CA VAL A 112 13.79 -16.52 2.05
C VAL A 112 12.68 -17.55 1.86
N ASN A 113 12.32 -17.87 0.61
CA ASN A 113 11.25 -18.80 0.30
C ASN A 113 11.74 -20.11 -0.33
N ASP A 114 11.02 -21.19 -0.05
CA ASP A 114 11.15 -22.46 -0.77
C ASP A 114 10.28 -22.40 -2.04
N THR A 115 10.91 -22.30 -3.20
CA THR A 115 10.23 -22.20 -4.50
C THR A 115 9.43 -23.44 -4.86
N GLU A 116 9.62 -24.56 -4.17
CA GLU A 116 8.80 -25.75 -4.38
C GLU A 116 7.44 -25.70 -3.67
N GLN A 117 7.20 -24.70 -2.81
CA GLN A 117 5.86 -24.52 -2.24
C GLN A 117 4.86 -24.03 -3.30
N PRO A 118 3.64 -24.59 -3.37
CA PRO A 118 2.69 -24.33 -4.45
C PRO A 118 2.36 -22.86 -4.69
N GLN A 119 2.32 -22.03 -3.63
CA GLN A 119 1.99 -20.61 -3.74
C GLN A 119 3.08 -19.76 -4.40
N PHE A 120 4.27 -20.32 -4.64
CA PHE A 120 5.35 -19.66 -5.38
C PHE A 120 5.55 -20.25 -6.78
N GLN A 121 4.67 -21.15 -7.22
CA GLN A 121 4.71 -21.74 -8.55
C GLN A 121 3.71 -21.00 -9.45
N PHE A 122 4.15 -20.51 -10.60
CA PHE A 122 3.31 -19.79 -11.56
C PHE A 122 3.67 -20.25 -12.97
N TYR A 123 2.69 -20.72 -13.74
CA TYR A 123 2.90 -21.11 -15.12
C TYR A 123 2.96 -19.90 -16.06
N HIS A 124 4.15 -19.58 -16.58
CA HIS A 124 4.40 -18.37 -17.37
C HIS A 124 3.91 -17.06 -16.69
N PRO A 125 4.50 -16.68 -15.54
CA PRO A 125 4.24 -15.38 -14.93
C PRO A 125 4.72 -14.26 -15.85
N ARG A 126 4.07 -13.09 -15.77
CA ARG A 126 4.47 -11.91 -16.54
C ARG A 126 4.97 -10.77 -15.70
N ASP A 127 4.55 -10.69 -14.45
CA ASP A 127 4.96 -9.62 -13.58
C ASP A 127 4.70 -9.95 -12.11
N VAL A 128 5.33 -9.19 -11.23
CA VAL A 128 5.09 -9.18 -9.78
C VAL A 128 5.15 -7.74 -9.29
N ILE A 129 4.31 -7.38 -8.33
CA ILE A 129 4.34 -6.09 -7.65
C ILE A 129 4.05 -6.27 -6.17
N VAL A 130 4.60 -5.38 -5.34
CA VAL A 130 4.24 -5.24 -3.92
C VAL A 130 3.54 -3.91 -3.73
N ASP A 131 2.44 -3.91 -2.98
CA ASP A 131 1.78 -2.68 -2.57
C ASP A 131 2.65 -1.92 -1.56
N ASN A 132 3.24 -0.81 -2.01
CA ASN A 132 4.06 0.08 -1.18
C ASN A 132 3.34 1.37 -0.81
N SER A 133 2.02 1.46 -1.03
CA SER A 133 1.22 2.66 -0.76
C SER A 133 0.81 2.69 0.71
N TYR A 134 1.36 3.61 1.51
CA TYR A 134 1.06 3.68 2.95
C TYR A 134 -0.40 4.00 3.28
N GLU A 135 -1.15 4.61 2.35
CA GLU A 135 -2.58 4.87 2.51
C GLU A 135 -3.44 3.65 2.15
N SER A 136 -2.86 2.64 1.48
CA SER A 136 -3.58 1.43 1.10
C SER A 136 -3.88 0.55 2.33
N PRO A 137 -5.13 0.08 2.49
CA PRO A 137 -5.47 -0.96 3.48
C PRO A 137 -4.76 -2.30 3.24
N TYR A 138 -4.11 -2.44 2.08
CA TYR A 138 -3.47 -3.65 1.59
C TYR A 138 -1.95 -3.53 1.48
N PHE A 139 -1.38 -2.46 2.04
CA PHE A 139 0.05 -2.22 2.13
C PHE A 139 0.83 -3.49 2.51
N GLY A 140 1.84 -3.83 1.71
CA GLY A 140 2.69 -5.02 1.82
C GLY A 140 2.16 -6.27 1.11
N ARG A 141 0.93 -6.27 0.57
CA ARG A 141 0.45 -7.40 -0.25
C ARG A 141 1.27 -7.55 -1.53
N ILE A 142 1.46 -8.79 -1.94
CA ILE A 142 2.18 -9.15 -3.16
C ILE A 142 1.20 -9.67 -4.20
N TYR A 143 1.34 -9.21 -5.44
CA TYR A 143 0.51 -9.61 -6.56
C TYR A 143 1.37 -10.11 -7.70
N ALA A 144 1.03 -11.27 -8.27
CA ALA A 144 1.69 -11.83 -9.44
C ALA A 144 0.70 -12.12 -10.55
N THR A 145 1.08 -11.83 -11.80
CA THR A 145 0.24 -12.14 -12.98
C THR A 145 0.65 -13.44 -13.62
N MET A 146 -0.33 -14.24 -14.02
CA MET A 146 -0.15 -15.48 -14.76
C MET A 146 -0.99 -15.45 -16.03
N CYS A 147 -0.35 -15.62 -17.19
CA CYS A 147 -0.98 -15.38 -18.49
C CYS A 147 -1.23 -16.65 -19.32
N TRP A 148 -0.86 -17.81 -18.80
CA TRP A 148 -1.11 -19.13 -19.42
C TRP A 148 -1.91 -20.00 -18.46
N THR A 149 -2.67 -20.95 -19.00
CA THR A 149 -3.27 -22.03 -18.21
C THR A 149 -2.32 -23.21 -18.29
N SER A 150 -1.89 -23.77 -17.15
CA SER A 150 -1.08 -24.99 -17.20
C SER A 150 -1.99 -26.19 -17.49
N GLY A 151 -1.56 -27.08 -18.38
CA GLY A 151 -2.08 -28.44 -18.43
C GLY A 151 -1.31 -29.29 -17.42
N SER A 152 -1.97 -30.21 -16.72
CA SER A 152 -1.28 -31.25 -15.95
C SER A 152 -0.63 -32.25 -16.92
N ASP A 153 0.43 -31.85 -17.63
CA ASP A 153 1.04 -32.72 -18.65
C ASP A 153 1.96 -33.80 -18.07
N GLY A 154 2.12 -33.84 -16.74
CA GLY A 154 2.93 -34.84 -16.04
C GLY A 154 4.43 -34.73 -16.32
N THR A 155 4.86 -33.66 -17.00
CA THR A 155 6.26 -33.41 -17.36
C THR A 155 6.81 -32.08 -16.83
N THR A 156 5.94 -31.19 -16.37
CA THR A 156 6.30 -29.95 -15.65
C THR A 156 6.37 -30.18 -14.12
N PRO A 157 7.25 -29.48 -13.39
CA PRO A 157 7.37 -29.56 -11.92
C PRO A 157 6.21 -28.88 -11.17
N HIS A 158 5.06 -28.71 -11.81
CA HIS A 158 3.84 -28.18 -11.18
C HIS A 158 3.02 -29.32 -10.60
N VAL A 159 2.69 -29.21 -9.33
CA VAL A 159 1.87 -30.23 -8.66
C VAL A 159 0.39 -30.12 -9.08
N GLN A 160 -0.02 -29.00 -9.70
CA GLN A 160 -1.43 -28.69 -9.98
C GLN A 160 -1.64 -27.86 -11.26
N THR A 161 -2.79 -28.07 -11.92
CA THR A 161 -3.32 -27.22 -13.01
C THR A 161 -3.62 -25.82 -12.47
N GLN A 162 -3.15 -24.76 -13.13
CA GLN A 162 -3.36 -23.37 -12.74
C GLN A 162 -4.12 -22.58 -13.82
N THR A 163 -4.95 -21.62 -13.41
CA THR A 163 -5.73 -20.76 -14.32
C THR A 163 -5.19 -19.33 -14.38
N LYS A 164 -5.29 -18.71 -15.57
CA LYS A 164 -4.85 -17.32 -15.81
C LYS A 164 -5.50 -16.35 -14.83
N GLY A 165 -4.75 -15.35 -14.38
CA GLY A 165 -5.26 -14.32 -13.48
C GLY A 165 -4.18 -13.69 -12.62
N ILE A 166 -4.64 -13.03 -11.56
CA ILE A 166 -3.81 -12.44 -10.51
C ILE A 166 -3.77 -13.39 -9.30
N PHE A 167 -2.57 -13.57 -8.75
CA PHE A 167 -2.32 -14.30 -7.51
C PHE A 167 -1.90 -13.34 -6.41
N ILE A 168 -2.39 -13.57 -5.18
CA ILE A 168 -2.27 -12.64 -4.06
C ILE A 168 -1.62 -13.36 -2.88
N LEU A 169 -0.55 -12.76 -2.34
CA LEU A 169 0.05 -13.18 -1.08
C LEU A 169 -0.02 -12.04 -0.07
N ASP A 170 -0.11 -12.38 1.22
CA ASP A 170 0.10 -11.42 2.29
C ASP A 170 1.61 -11.14 2.51
N PRO A 171 1.97 -10.13 3.34
CA PRO A 171 3.37 -9.85 3.67
C PRO A 171 4.09 -11.02 4.34
N GLY A 172 3.36 -11.98 4.91
CA GLY A 172 3.87 -13.23 5.48
C GLY A 172 4.12 -14.34 4.44
N LEU A 173 3.93 -14.04 3.15
CA LEU A 173 4.10 -14.96 2.02
C LEU A 173 3.10 -16.11 1.98
N THR A 174 1.89 -15.88 2.50
CA THR A 174 0.79 -16.85 2.51
C THR A 174 -0.33 -16.47 1.55
N ASP A 175 -1.01 -17.48 1.00
CA ASP A 175 -2.24 -17.30 0.22
C ASP A 175 -3.38 -16.86 1.15
N ILE A 176 -3.57 -15.55 1.24
CA ILE A 176 -4.53 -14.91 2.16
C ILE A 176 -5.97 -15.04 1.69
N THR A 177 -6.19 -15.33 0.41
CA THR A 177 -7.53 -15.43 -0.17
C THR A 177 -7.99 -16.87 -0.34
N ASN A 178 -7.11 -17.84 -0.06
CA ASN A 178 -7.30 -19.27 -0.30
C ASN A 178 -7.62 -19.57 -1.78
N GLN A 179 -7.03 -18.81 -2.70
CA GLN A 179 -7.25 -18.99 -4.13
C GLN A 179 -6.60 -20.27 -4.68
N GLY A 180 -5.59 -20.79 -3.99
CA GLY A 180 -4.84 -21.96 -4.40
C GLY A 180 -4.25 -21.78 -5.81
N ASN A 181 -4.68 -22.63 -6.74
CA ASN A 181 -4.25 -22.63 -8.13
C ASN A 181 -5.16 -21.82 -9.07
N GLN A 182 -6.16 -21.11 -8.54
CA GLN A 182 -7.09 -20.33 -9.34
C GLN A 182 -6.68 -18.86 -9.35
N GLY A 183 -6.20 -18.36 -10.48
CA GLY A 183 -5.93 -16.94 -10.65
C GLY A 183 -7.23 -16.14 -10.70
N TYR A 184 -7.26 -14.96 -10.09
CA TYR A 184 -8.40 -14.05 -10.23
C TYR A 184 -8.41 -13.44 -11.64
N SER A 185 -9.42 -13.79 -12.43
CA SER A 185 -9.58 -13.31 -13.80
C SER A 185 -10.42 -12.04 -13.92
N GLY A 186 -11.19 -11.70 -12.90
CA GLY A 186 -12.06 -10.52 -12.90
C GLY A 186 -13.19 -10.58 -13.90
N GLY A 187 -13.72 -11.78 -14.19
CA GLY A 187 -14.74 -11.97 -15.23
C GLY A 187 -14.19 -11.88 -16.67
N ILE A 188 -12.90 -11.60 -16.85
CA ILE A 188 -12.27 -11.45 -18.17
C ILE A 188 -11.82 -12.82 -18.68
N THR A 189 -12.24 -13.15 -19.90
CA THR A 189 -11.70 -14.31 -20.63
C THR A 189 -10.43 -13.88 -21.35
N TRP A 190 -9.27 -14.11 -20.72
CA TRP A 190 -7.95 -13.81 -21.28
C TRP A 190 -7.62 -14.73 -22.47
N PRO A 191 -7.81 -14.27 -23.72
CA PRO A 191 -7.96 -15.20 -24.84
C PRO A 191 -6.61 -15.65 -25.40
N VAL A 192 -5.62 -14.76 -25.39
CA VAL A 192 -4.31 -15.02 -26.01
C VAL A 192 -3.27 -15.30 -24.94
N GLU A 193 -2.67 -16.49 -25.02
CA GLU A 193 -1.54 -16.87 -24.17
C GLU A 193 -0.38 -15.88 -24.32
N GLY A 194 0.17 -15.45 -23.18
CA GLY A 194 1.34 -14.60 -23.15
C GLY A 194 1.06 -13.10 -23.28
N GLN A 195 -0.19 -12.69 -23.54
CA GLN A 195 -0.55 -11.30 -23.78
C GLN A 195 -1.26 -10.61 -22.61
N GLY A 196 -2.03 -11.36 -21.81
CA GLY A 196 -2.65 -10.86 -20.60
C GLY A 196 -3.16 -11.98 -19.68
N PRO A 197 -3.39 -11.70 -18.38
CA PRO A 197 -2.96 -10.49 -17.68
C PRO A 197 -1.43 -10.36 -17.69
N LYS A 198 -0.90 -9.15 -17.93
CA LYS A 198 0.54 -8.95 -18.18
C LYS A 198 1.20 -8.09 -17.12
N ARG A 199 1.38 -6.78 -17.36
CA ARG A 199 2.01 -5.87 -16.38
C ARG A 199 1.01 -5.49 -15.31
N ILE A 200 1.49 -5.27 -14.10
CA ILE A 200 0.65 -5.02 -12.92
C ILE A 200 1.22 -3.89 -12.07
N MET A 201 0.34 -3.06 -11.50
CA MET A 201 0.69 -1.99 -10.57
C MET A 201 -0.38 -1.81 -9.50
N VAL A 202 -0.04 -1.13 -8.42
CA VAL A 202 -0.98 -0.75 -7.37
C VAL A 202 -1.01 0.76 -7.27
N ASP A 203 -2.20 1.35 -7.19
CA ASP A 203 -2.38 2.79 -6.97
C ASP A 203 -2.21 3.18 -5.48
N ALA A 204 -2.39 4.46 -5.15
CA ALA A 204 -2.20 4.95 -3.78
C ALA A 204 -3.28 4.44 -2.81
N GLU A 205 -4.46 4.13 -3.34
CA GLU A 205 -5.63 3.68 -2.61
C GLU A 205 -5.70 2.14 -2.46
N GLY A 206 -4.82 1.41 -3.14
CA GLY A 206 -4.68 -0.04 -3.10
C GLY A 206 -5.36 -0.78 -4.26
N GLY A 207 -5.95 -0.08 -5.23
CA GLY A 207 -6.48 -0.67 -6.45
C GLY A 207 -5.38 -1.35 -7.27
N VAL A 208 -5.65 -2.56 -7.79
CA VAL A 208 -4.64 -3.36 -8.50
C VAL A 208 -4.90 -3.32 -10.00
N TRP A 209 -4.06 -2.60 -10.72
CA TRP A 209 -4.19 -2.33 -12.15
C TRP A 209 -3.44 -3.38 -12.95
N VAL A 210 -4.02 -3.86 -14.04
CA VAL A 210 -3.41 -4.88 -14.90
C VAL A 210 -3.70 -4.62 -16.37
N CYS A 211 -2.68 -4.76 -17.22
CA CYS A 211 -2.82 -4.53 -18.66
C CYS A 211 -2.92 -5.82 -19.48
N ASP A 212 -3.45 -5.65 -20.70
CA ASP A 212 -3.45 -6.67 -21.75
C ASP A 212 -2.84 -6.12 -23.04
N ASN A 213 -1.90 -6.89 -23.58
CA ASN A 213 -1.24 -6.62 -24.86
C ASN A 213 -1.87 -7.41 -26.02
N GLY A 214 -3.01 -8.07 -25.79
CA GLY A 214 -3.77 -8.85 -26.74
C GLY A 214 -4.80 -8.00 -27.47
N LYS A 215 -5.28 -8.48 -28.62
CA LYS A 215 -6.19 -7.70 -29.47
C LYS A 215 -7.64 -7.74 -29.03
N ASP A 216 -8.10 -8.77 -28.30
CA ASP A 216 -9.53 -8.97 -28.05
C ASP A 216 -10.01 -8.21 -26.81
N VAL A 217 -9.16 -8.15 -25.78
CA VAL A 217 -9.43 -7.51 -24.48
C VAL A 217 -8.37 -6.46 -24.14
N SER A 218 -7.80 -5.83 -25.17
CA SER A 218 -6.76 -4.81 -25.01
C SER A 218 -7.23 -3.70 -24.06
N GLY A 219 -6.33 -3.16 -23.24
CA GLY A 219 -6.65 -2.12 -22.27
C GLY A 219 -6.01 -2.37 -20.90
N ILE A 220 -6.55 -1.67 -19.89
CA ILE A 220 -6.19 -1.84 -18.48
C ILE A 220 -7.47 -2.06 -17.67
N TYR A 221 -7.35 -2.89 -16.64
CA TYR A 221 -8.42 -3.27 -15.74
C TYR A 221 -7.96 -3.13 -14.29
N ILE A 222 -8.88 -2.81 -13.39
CA ILE A 222 -8.62 -2.64 -11.96
C ILE A 222 -9.33 -3.74 -11.19
N MET A 223 -8.55 -4.55 -10.48
CA MET A 223 -9.05 -5.49 -9.47
C MET A 223 -9.21 -4.76 -8.13
N ASP A 224 -10.34 -4.99 -7.48
CA ASP A 224 -10.56 -4.62 -6.08
C ASP A 224 -9.98 -5.72 -5.17
N PRO A 225 -8.86 -5.48 -4.45
CA PRO A 225 -8.29 -6.49 -3.56
C PRO A 225 -9.11 -6.76 -2.29
N ALA A 226 -10.16 -5.96 -2.00
CA ALA A 226 -11.16 -6.30 -0.98
C ALA A 226 -12.06 -7.45 -1.44
N ASN A 227 -12.31 -7.52 -2.75
CA ASN A 227 -13.21 -8.47 -3.37
C ASN A 227 -12.63 -8.98 -4.72
N PRO A 228 -11.50 -9.71 -4.69
CA PRO A 228 -10.74 -10.02 -5.90
C PRO A 228 -11.47 -10.97 -6.87
N SER A 229 -12.55 -11.61 -6.44
CA SER A 229 -13.41 -12.44 -7.29
C SER A 229 -14.47 -11.65 -8.07
N ALA A 230 -14.67 -10.37 -7.76
CA ALA A 230 -15.57 -9.50 -8.51
C ALA A 230 -15.03 -9.18 -9.91
N ASP A 231 -15.91 -8.69 -10.77
CA ASP A 231 -15.52 -8.22 -12.10
C ASP A 231 -14.49 -7.09 -11.99
N PHE A 232 -13.40 -7.18 -12.76
CA PHE A 232 -12.43 -6.11 -12.81
C PHE A 232 -13.03 -4.92 -13.56
N LYS A 233 -12.80 -3.73 -13.03
CA LYS A 233 -13.31 -2.49 -13.62
C LYS A 233 -12.44 -2.09 -14.82
N PRO A 234 -12.97 -1.93 -16.04
CA PRO A 234 -12.19 -1.41 -17.15
C PRO A 234 -11.85 0.05 -16.91
N VAL A 235 -10.58 0.41 -17.14
CA VAL A 235 -10.13 1.81 -17.07
C VAL A 235 -10.72 2.63 -18.20
N PHE A 236 -10.80 2.06 -19.40
CA PHE A 236 -11.28 2.74 -20.60
C PHE A 236 -12.74 2.40 -20.90
N ALA A 237 -13.48 3.38 -21.42
CA ALA A 237 -14.88 3.22 -21.77
C ALA A 237 -15.12 2.18 -22.87
N ASP A 238 -16.35 1.66 -22.88
CA ASP A 238 -16.76 0.71 -23.91
C ASP A 238 -16.94 1.39 -25.29
N GLY A 239 -16.81 0.61 -26.35
CA GLY A 239 -16.65 1.07 -27.72
C GLY A 239 -16.30 -0.07 -28.67
N THR A 240 -16.06 0.24 -29.94
CA THR A 240 -15.68 -0.77 -30.94
C THR A 240 -14.19 -1.06 -30.89
N ARG A 241 -13.81 -2.30 -31.20
CA ARG A 241 -12.40 -2.71 -31.26
C ARG A 241 -12.09 -3.27 -32.64
N ASP A 242 -10.99 -2.83 -33.24
CA ASP A 242 -10.55 -3.32 -34.55
C ASP A 242 -9.69 -4.60 -34.44
N GLU A 243 -9.23 -5.11 -35.59
CA GLU A 243 -8.43 -6.34 -35.68
C GLU A 243 -7.03 -6.20 -35.04
N GLU A 244 -6.54 -4.97 -34.87
CA GLU A 244 -5.27 -4.65 -34.23
C GLU A 244 -5.40 -4.38 -32.73
N GLY A 245 -6.63 -4.42 -32.21
CA GLY A 245 -6.95 -4.18 -30.80
C GLY A 245 -7.12 -2.72 -30.44
N VAL A 246 -7.22 -1.81 -31.42
CA VAL A 246 -7.46 -0.38 -31.18
C VAL A 246 -8.93 -0.17 -30.80
N LYS A 247 -9.15 0.41 -29.62
CA LYS A 247 -10.47 0.76 -29.07
C LYS A 247 -10.87 2.15 -29.57
N THR A 248 -12.05 2.24 -30.15
CA THR A 248 -12.67 3.48 -30.63
C THR A 248 -13.96 3.75 -29.88
N VAL A 249 -14.08 4.95 -29.33
CA VAL A 249 -15.28 5.46 -28.64
C VAL A 249 -15.75 6.68 -29.40
N ASP A 250 -17.03 6.71 -29.78
CA ASP A 250 -17.65 7.81 -30.54
C ASP A 250 -16.84 8.26 -31.78
N GLY A 251 -16.26 7.27 -32.49
CA GLY A 251 -15.47 7.50 -33.70
C GLY A 251 -14.02 7.96 -33.46
N THR A 252 -13.58 8.09 -32.21
CA THR A 252 -12.21 8.47 -31.84
C THR A 252 -11.47 7.29 -31.24
N ALA A 253 -10.27 6.97 -31.76
CA ALA A 253 -9.40 5.96 -31.17
C ALA A 253 -8.86 6.47 -29.82
N ILE A 254 -9.06 5.70 -28.76
CA ILE A 254 -8.69 6.11 -27.40
C ILE A 254 -7.49 5.35 -26.84
N HIS A 255 -7.31 4.07 -27.19
CA HIS A 255 -6.12 3.28 -26.84
C HIS A 255 -6.03 2.03 -27.75
N GLY A 256 -4.89 1.36 -27.74
CA GLY A 256 -4.62 0.08 -28.39
C GLY A 256 -4.17 -1.00 -27.42
N LYS A 257 -3.32 -1.92 -27.89
CA LYS A 257 -2.71 -2.99 -27.10
C LYS A 257 -1.70 -2.41 -26.14
N ILE A 258 -1.88 -2.61 -24.83
CA ILE A 258 -1.01 -1.98 -23.83
C ILE A 258 0.07 -2.97 -23.40
N ALA A 259 1.32 -2.67 -23.76
CA ALA A 259 2.46 -3.53 -23.52
C ALA A 259 2.98 -3.46 -22.07
N ALA A 260 2.91 -2.26 -21.50
CA ALA A 260 3.24 -1.90 -20.12
C ALA A 260 2.60 -0.54 -19.80
N PHE A 261 2.52 -0.20 -18.53
CA PHE A 261 2.00 1.09 -18.08
C PHE A 261 2.64 1.50 -16.75
N CYS A 262 2.54 2.79 -16.42
CA CYS A 262 2.98 3.38 -15.16
C CYS A 262 1.88 4.28 -14.57
N LEU A 263 1.75 4.28 -13.24
CA LEU A 263 0.90 5.20 -12.49
C LEU A 263 1.77 6.20 -11.73
N THR A 264 1.34 7.47 -11.70
CA THR A 264 1.93 8.51 -10.85
C THR A 264 0.83 9.38 -10.25
N GLY A 265 1.10 10.03 -9.14
CA GLY A 265 0.10 10.83 -8.42
C GLY A 265 -0.84 9.96 -7.60
N SER A 266 -1.86 10.59 -7.03
CA SER A 266 -2.90 9.95 -6.20
C SER A 266 -4.20 10.75 -6.28
N GLY A 267 -5.33 10.13 -5.94
CA GLY A 267 -6.65 10.75 -6.04
C GLY A 267 -6.89 11.43 -7.40
N GLU A 268 -7.35 12.69 -7.36
CA GLU A 268 -7.65 13.49 -8.55
C GLU A 268 -6.43 13.80 -9.44
N ASP A 269 -5.21 13.72 -8.88
CA ASP A 269 -3.97 13.98 -9.62
C ASP A 269 -3.38 12.70 -10.25
N THR A 270 -4.08 11.57 -10.16
CA THR A 270 -3.61 10.30 -10.72
C THR A 270 -3.49 10.37 -12.24
N LYS A 271 -2.29 10.06 -12.73
CA LYS A 271 -1.96 9.96 -14.15
C LYS A 271 -1.55 8.54 -14.50
N LEU A 272 -2.06 8.08 -15.64
CA LEU A 272 -1.74 6.82 -16.25
C LEU A 272 -0.89 7.05 -17.50
N TYR A 273 0.25 6.39 -17.58
CA TYR A 273 1.12 6.36 -18.75
C TYR A 273 1.10 4.97 -19.36
N THR A 274 0.74 4.82 -20.63
CA THR A 274 0.68 3.52 -21.30
C THR A 274 1.69 3.45 -22.43
N MET A 275 2.35 2.31 -22.58
CA MET A 275 3.14 2.02 -23.76
C MET A 275 2.30 1.22 -24.76
N ASP A 276 1.84 1.90 -25.80
CA ASP A 276 0.82 1.39 -26.71
C ASP A 276 1.43 0.72 -27.95
N ASN A 277 1.10 -0.54 -28.19
CA ASN A 277 1.67 -1.40 -29.21
C ASN A 277 0.81 -1.50 -30.49
N SER A 278 -0.34 -0.81 -30.58
CA SER A 278 -1.09 -0.75 -31.85
C SER A 278 -1.68 0.60 -32.21
N LEU A 279 -1.95 1.49 -31.26
CA LEU A 279 -2.36 2.85 -31.58
C LEU A 279 -1.16 3.63 -32.10
N ALA A 280 -1.17 3.88 -33.42
CA ALA A 280 -0.14 4.69 -34.04
C ALA A 280 -0.40 6.19 -33.80
N VAL A 281 0.59 6.88 -33.21
CA VAL A 281 0.60 8.33 -33.03
C VAL A 281 1.87 8.87 -33.68
N ASN A 282 1.75 9.98 -34.41
CA ASN A 282 2.85 10.55 -35.21
C ASN A 282 3.55 9.54 -36.15
N GLY A 283 2.81 8.53 -36.62
CA GLY A 283 3.31 7.50 -37.53
C GLY A 283 4.10 6.37 -36.86
N ALA A 284 4.16 6.32 -35.53
CA ALA A 284 4.84 5.28 -34.77
C ALA A 284 3.92 4.61 -33.74
N THR A 285 4.21 3.36 -33.40
CA THR A 285 3.68 2.67 -32.21
C THR A 285 4.75 2.66 -31.11
N LEU A 286 4.41 2.12 -29.94
CA LEU A 286 5.21 2.13 -28.71
C LEU A 286 5.52 3.54 -28.22
N ASN A 287 4.62 4.48 -28.47
CA ASN A 287 4.60 5.77 -27.80
C ASN A 287 4.21 5.57 -26.33
N ILE A 288 4.61 6.52 -25.49
CA ILE A 288 4.10 6.62 -24.13
C ILE A 288 2.99 7.66 -24.13
N LEU A 289 1.76 7.19 -23.92
CA LEU A 289 0.55 8.02 -23.94
C LEU A 289 0.10 8.28 -22.51
N GLN A 290 -0.20 9.53 -22.19
CA GLN A 290 -0.66 9.96 -20.86
C GLN A 290 -2.18 10.12 -20.84
N TYR A 291 -2.81 9.68 -19.75
CA TYR A 291 -4.22 9.87 -19.43
C TYR A 291 -4.33 10.40 -18.00
N ASN A 292 -5.01 11.52 -17.82
CA ASN A 292 -5.30 12.15 -16.53
C ASN A 292 -6.55 11.50 -15.95
N VAL A 293 -6.39 10.33 -15.34
CA VAL A 293 -7.49 9.45 -14.95
C VAL A 293 -8.16 9.83 -13.63
N GLY A 294 -7.45 10.54 -12.74
CA GLY A 294 -7.96 10.92 -11.42
C GLY A 294 -8.46 9.71 -10.64
N SER A 295 -9.54 9.89 -9.85
CA SER A 295 -10.14 8.82 -9.04
C SER A 295 -11.03 7.82 -9.81
N LEU A 296 -11.22 8.01 -11.14
CA LEU A 296 -12.08 7.20 -12.03
C LEU A 296 -13.45 6.78 -11.44
N ASP A 297 -14.38 7.74 -11.28
CA ASP A 297 -15.79 7.41 -10.98
C ASP A 297 -16.49 6.65 -12.13
N ALA A 298 -16.00 6.84 -13.36
CA ALA A 298 -16.46 6.17 -14.57
C ALA A 298 -15.27 5.86 -15.49
N PRO A 299 -15.38 4.87 -16.39
CA PRO A 299 -14.34 4.57 -17.36
C PRO A 299 -13.97 5.77 -18.24
N TYR A 300 -12.68 5.94 -18.50
CA TYR A 300 -12.11 7.01 -19.29
C TYR A 300 -12.49 6.88 -20.78
N ALA A 301 -13.20 7.87 -21.32
CA ALA A 301 -13.79 7.83 -22.66
C ALA A 301 -13.11 8.76 -23.70
N LEU A 302 -12.13 9.55 -23.26
CA LEU A 302 -11.42 10.49 -24.13
C LEU A 302 -10.17 9.82 -24.75
N PRO A 303 -9.61 10.36 -25.84
CA PRO A 303 -8.26 10.02 -26.26
C PRO A 303 -7.24 10.47 -25.20
N TYR A 304 -5.99 10.04 -25.37
CA TYR A 304 -4.88 10.46 -24.53
C TYR A 304 -4.77 12.00 -24.39
N ASP A 305 -4.39 12.46 -23.21
CA ASP A 305 -4.21 13.88 -22.88
C ASP A 305 -2.90 14.44 -23.43
N ALA A 306 -1.85 13.61 -23.48
CA ALA A 306 -0.53 13.99 -23.96
C ALA A 306 0.27 12.79 -24.49
N ILE A 307 1.26 13.08 -25.33
CA ILE A 307 2.31 12.14 -25.72
C ILE A 307 3.47 12.38 -24.76
N ALA A 308 3.61 11.53 -23.75
CA ALA A 308 4.71 11.61 -22.78
C ALA A 308 6.05 11.16 -23.38
N TYR A 309 6.02 10.34 -24.44
CA TYR A 309 7.20 10.06 -25.27
C TYR A 309 6.79 9.67 -26.69
N ASP A 310 7.43 10.30 -27.68
CA ASP A 310 7.23 10.04 -29.10
C ASP A 310 8.30 9.06 -29.64
N ASN A 311 7.85 7.88 -30.09
CA ASN A 311 8.72 6.84 -30.60
C ASN A 311 8.92 6.91 -32.14
N SER A 312 8.67 8.05 -32.79
CA SER A 312 8.92 8.26 -34.23
C SER A 312 10.37 8.02 -34.67
N THR A 313 11.32 8.14 -33.74
CA THR A 313 12.74 7.80 -33.99
C THR A 313 13.04 6.30 -33.88
N GLY A 314 12.07 5.49 -33.46
CA GLY A 314 12.15 4.03 -33.40
C GLY A 314 13.03 3.48 -32.28
N LYS A 315 13.24 4.21 -31.18
CA LYS A 315 14.09 3.76 -30.06
C LYS A 315 13.52 2.50 -29.38
N TYR A 316 12.21 2.39 -29.28
CA TYR A 316 11.53 1.18 -28.82
C TYR A 316 11.06 0.35 -30.00
N ALA A 317 11.48 -0.91 -30.06
CA ALA A 317 11.27 -1.79 -31.23
C ALA A 317 10.50 -3.09 -30.93
N ASN A 318 10.11 -3.37 -29.69
CA ASN A 318 9.21 -4.47 -29.37
C ASN A 318 8.43 -4.21 -28.07
N SER A 319 7.37 -4.97 -27.83
CA SER A 319 6.47 -4.83 -26.69
C SER A 319 6.84 -5.71 -25.46
N ASN A 320 8.03 -6.32 -25.43
CA ASN A 320 8.58 -7.03 -24.27
C ASN A 320 9.43 -6.05 -23.46
N LEU A 321 8.74 -5.23 -22.68
CA LEU A 321 9.31 -4.14 -21.91
C LEU A 321 8.50 -3.87 -20.64
N ALA A 322 9.03 -3.02 -19.78
CA ALA A 322 8.32 -2.41 -18.67
C ALA A 322 8.70 -0.93 -18.54
N ILE A 323 7.81 -0.18 -17.89
CA ILE A 323 7.96 1.22 -17.52
C ILE A 323 7.69 1.31 -16.03
N VAL A 324 8.55 2.01 -15.28
CA VAL A 324 8.43 2.20 -13.84
C VAL A 324 8.75 3.65 -13.48
N SER A 325 8.05 4.20 -12.50
CA SER A 325 8.32 5.55 -12.00
C SER A 325 9.75 5.65 -11.46
N ASP A 326 10.36 6.81 -11.66
CA ASP A 326 11.68 7.16 -11.12
C ASP A 326 11.69 7.47 -9.61
N LYS A 327 10.50 7.45 -8.97
CA LYS A 327 10.21 7.75 -7.56
C LYS A 327 10.55 9.16 -7.08
N THR A 328 11.20 10.00 -7.88
CA THR A 328 11.91 11.19 -7.38
C THR A 328 11.74 12.44 -8.24
N GLN A 329 12.00 12.39 -9.56
CA GLN A 329 11.94 13.56 -10.45
C GLN A 329 10.65 13.64 -11.28
N GLY A 330 9.77 12.64 -11.16
CA GLY A 330 8.50 12.59 -11.87
C GLY A 330 8.60 12.05 -13.30
N GLY A 331 9.77 11.53 -13.68
CA GLY A 331 10.00 10.77 -14.90
C GLY A 331 9.78 9.27 -14.72
N PHE A 332 10.26 8.50 -15.69
CA PHE A 332 10.14 7.05 -15.68
C PHE A 332 11.33 6.35 -16.35
N TRP A 333 11.72 5.24 -15.73
CA TRP A 333 12.66 4.28 -16.29
C TRP A 333 11.92 3.30 -17.20
N VAL A 334 12.51 3.00 -18.34
CA VAL A 334 12.02 2.00 -19.31
C VAL A 334 13.09 0.96 -19.53
N ALA A 335 12.73 -0.31 -19.42
CA ALA A 335 13.59 -1.44 -19.81
C ALA A 335 12.94 -2.23 -20.94
N GLN A 336 13.67 -2.49 -22.02
CA GLN A 336 13.20 -3.30 -23.14
C GLN A 336 14.10 -4.50 -23.42
N ASN A 337 13.51 -5.59 -23.89
CA ASN A 337 14.23 -6.80 -24.26
C ASN A 337 15.22 -6.53 -25.41
N ARG A 338 16.52 -6.39 -25.06
CA ARG A 338 17.60 -6.00 -25.99
C ARG A 338 18.95 -6.62 -25.62
N TRP A 339 19.69 -6.90 -26.69
CA TRP A 339 21.05 -7.45 -26.66
C TRP A 339 22.15 -6.40 -26.84
N GLY A 340 21.80 -5.14 -27.13
CA GLY A 340 22.72 -4.04 -27.42
C GLY A 340 22.09 -2.67 -27.12
N PHE A 341 22.80 -1.58 -27.40
CA PHE A 341 22.57 -0.30 -26.75
C PHE A 341 22.17 0.87 -27.68
N ASP A 342 22.82 1.05 -28.83
CA ASP A 342 22.82 2.39 -29.46
C ASP A 342 21.55 2.75 -30.27
N ALA A 343 21.06 1.84 -31.13
CA ALA A 343 19.85 2.08 -31.92
C ALA A 343 18.57 1.87 -31.09
N HIS A 344 18.61 0.91 -30.17
CA HIS A 344 17.49 0.52 -29.32
C HIS A 344 18.01 0.27 -27.90
N PRO A 345 17.96 1.26 -27.01
CA PRO A 345 18.59 1.17 -25.69
C PRO A 345 17.90 0.13 -24.82
N ALA A 346 18.68 -0.70 -24.12
CA ALA A 346 18.11 -1.66 -23.17
C ALA A 346 17.44 -0.98 -21.98
N PHE A 347 17.96 0.20 -21.58
CA PHE A 347 17.47 1.05 -20.51
C PHE A 347 17.42 2.49 -20.99
N SER A 348 16.38 3.20 -20.65
CA SER A 348 16.29 4.64 -20.87
C SER A 348 15.56 5.28 -19.72
N HIS A 349 15.87 6.54 -19.44
CA HIS A 349 15.01 7.40 -18.63
C HIS A 349 14.31 8.40 -19.54
N ILE A 350 13.05 8.67 -19.24
CA ILE A 350 12.29 9.75 -19.83
C ILE A 350 11.96 10.73 -18.70
N SER A 351 12.32 11.99 -18.88
CA SER A 351 12.08 13.06 -17.91
C SER A 351 10.58 13.37 -17.75
N SER A 352 10.25 14.16 -16.73
CA SER A 352 8.90 14.71 -16.55
C SER A 352 8.45 15.64 -17.68
N THR A 353 9.36 16.10 -18.55
CA THR A 353 9.06 16.89 -19.76
C THR A 353 8.85 16.03 -21.01
N GLY A 354 9.09 14.71 -20.92
CA GLY A 354 8.95 13.76 -22.03
C GLY A 354 10.21 13.59 -22.89
N ASP A 355 11.36 14.10 -22.42
CA ASP A 355 12.64 13.96 -23.11
C ASP A 355 13.36 12.69 -22.65
N MET A 356 13.96 11.94 -23.60
CA MET A 356 14.89 10.87 -23.26
C MET A 356 16.25 11.48 -22.86
N ASP A 357 16.41 11.77 -21.58
CA ASP A 357 17.60 12.37 -20.98
C ASP A 357 18.68 11.34 -20.60
N PHE A 358 18.33 10.05 -20.60
CA PHE A 358 19.28 8.95 -20.51
C PHE A 358 18.93 7.81 -21.46
N SER A 359 19.96 7.25 -22.11
CA SER A 359 19.87 6.00 -22.85
C SER A 359 21.10 5.16 -22.59
N SER A 360 20.93 3.86 -22.35
CA SER A 360 22.06 2.96 -22.19
C SER A 360 22.85 2.86 -23.48
N THR A 361 24.17 3.06 -23.37
CA THR A 361 25.15 2.97 -24.47
C THR A 361 26.17 1.89 -24.16
N ALA A 362 26.89 1.41 -25.17
CA ALA A 362 28.03 0.51 -24.94
C ALA A 362 29.16 1.18 -24.10
N GLU A 363 29.24 2.52 -24.11
CA GLU A 363 30.21 3.28 -23.32
C GLU A 363 29.84 3.34 -21.83
N ASN A 364 28.55 3.51 -21.52
CA ASN A 364 28.06 3.51 -20.14
C ASN A 364 28.11 2.11 -19.52
N PHE A 365 28.07 1.08 -20.36
CA PHE A 365 27.93 -0.32 -19.97
C PHE A 365 28.90 -1.25 -20.72
N PRO A 366 30.22 -1.00 -20.70
CA PRO A 366 31.20 -1.67 -21.55
C PRO A 366 31.42 -3.15 -21.19
N ALA A 367 31.12 -3.53 -19.94
CA ALA A 367 31.19 -4.90 -19.45
C ALA A 367 30.01 -5.78 -19.94
N PHE A 368 28.95 -5.16 -20.47
CA PHE A 368 27.74 -5.89 -20.89
C PHE A 368 27.82 -6.23 -22.38
N SER A 369 28.41 -7.38 -22.67
CA SER A 369 28.70 -7.81 -24.05
C SER A 369 27.52 -8.44 -24.81
N LYS A 370 26.38 -8.69 -24.14
CA LYS A 370 25.03 -9.08 -24.64
C LYS A 370 24.07 -9.26 -23.43
N ASN A 371 22.76 -9.39 -23.68
CA ASN A 371 21.71 -9.71 -22.67
C ASN A 371 21.63 -8.70 -21.49
N VAL A 372 21.44 -7.42 -21.79
CA VAL A 372 21.45 -6.38 -20.74
C VAL A 372 20.14 -6.37 -19.97
N SER A 373 19.03 -6.42 -20.71
CA SER A 373 17.68 -6.63 -20.21
C SER A 373 17.02 -7.69 -21.05
N TYR A 374 16.53 -8.74 -20.38
CA TYR A 374 15.82 -9.84 -21.02
C TYR A 374 14.36 -9.77 -20.56
N ARG A 375 13.40 -9.77 -21.50
CA ARG A 375 11.96 -9.52 -21.25
C ARG A 375 11.56 -8.16 -20.64
N GLY A 376 12.53 -7.30 -20.32
CA GLY A 376 12.27 -5.92 -19.86
C GLY A 376 11.89 -5.81 -18.39
N ALA A 377 12.17 -6.82 -17.56
CA ALA A 377 11.91 -6.74 -16.13
C ALA A 377 12.80 -5.66 -15.49
N VAL A 378 12.19 -4.71 -14.79
CA VAL A 378 12.87 -3.63 -14.08
C VAL A 378 12.04 -3.19 -12.88
N ALA A 379 12.71 -2.80 -11.80
CA ALA A 379 12.11 -2.19 -10.62
C ALA A 379 13.03 -1.12 -10.04
N VAL A 380 12.44 -0.14 -9.38
CA VAL A 380 13.13 0.88 -8.61
C VAL A 380 12.65 0.76 -7.16
N ASN A 381 13.58 0.80 -6.20
CA ASN A 381 13.24 0.71 -4.78
C ASN A 381 12.53 1.98 -4.29
N ASN A 382 12.01 1.98 -3.06
CA ASN A 382 11.05 3.00 -2.61
C ASN A 382 11.61 4.43 -2.60
N ASP A 383 12.91 4.61 -2.31
CA ASP A 383 13.57 5.92 -2.27
C ASP A 383 14.17 6.37 -3.62
N GLY A 384 14.08 5.54 -4.66
CA GLY A 384 14.59 5.86 -5.98
C GLY A 384 16.10 5.68 -6.15
N SER A 385 16.82 5.20 -5.14
CA SER A 385 18.30 5.12 -5.16
C SER A 385 18.86 3.85 -5.80
N LEU A 386 18.04 2.81 -5.97
CA LEU A 386 18.46 1.50 -6.49
C LEU A 386 17.51 1.02 -7.58
N LEU A 387 18.08 0.67 -8.73
CA LEU A 387 17.38 0.02 -9.84
C LEU A 387 17.83 -1.44 -9.95
N ALA A 388 16.88 -2.36 -10.03
CA ALA A 388 17.11 -3.76 -10.34
C ALA A 388 16.57 -4.08 -11.74
N ALA A 389 17.35 -4.81 -12.53
CA ALA A 389 16.96 -5.23 -13.87
C ALA A 389 17.20 -6.72 -14.10
N GLY A 390 16.21 -7.37 -14.70
CA GLY A 390 16.26 -8.79 -15.06
C GLY A 390 17.06 -9.00 -16.34
N SER A 391 17.91 -10.01 -16.30
CA SER A 391 18.81 -10.42 -17.36
C SER A 391 18.83 -11.96 -17.46
N ASP A 392 19.63 -12.49 -18.38
CA ASP A 392 19.80 -13.92 -18.63
C ASP A 392 20.29 -14.69 -17.38
N GLY A 393 19.37 -15.16 -16.54
CA GLY A 393 19.64 -15.86 -15.28
C GLY A 393 20.14 -14.98 -14.13
N THR A 394 20.20 -13.66 -14.32
CA THR A 394 20.79 -12.72 -13.36
C THR A 394 19.89 -11.52 -13.10
N VAL A 395 19.97 -10.99 -11.88
CA VAL A 395 19.49 -9.65 -11.54
C VAL A 395 20.69 -8.72 -11.44
N LYS A 396 20.64 -7.59 -12.14
CA LYS A 396 21.66 -6.55 -12.12
C LYS A 396 21.15 -5.37 -11.31
N PHE A 397 21.98 -4.87 -10.42
CA PHE A 397 21.68 -3.72 -9.57
C PHE A 397 22.49 -2.51 -10.01
N PHE A 398 21.85 -1.36 -10.02
CA PHE A 398 22.44 -0.07 -10.37
C PHE A 398 22.11 0.96 -9.30
N ASP A 399 23.12 1.67 -8.81
CA ASP A 399 22.88 2.87 -8.03
C ASP A 399 22.37 3.96 -8.99
N VAL A 400 21.30 4.64 -8.58
CA VAL A 400 20.65 5.72 -9.29
C VAL A 400 21.01 7.03 -8.62
N SER A 401 21.41 8.02 -9.42
CA SER A 401 21.68 9.38 -8.94
C SER A 401 21.22 10.39 -9.97
N TYR A 402 21.05 11.64 -9.54
CA TYR A 402 20.68 12.77 -10.40
C TYR A 402 21.67 13.90 -10.19
N ASP A 403 22.01 14.62 -11.26
CA ASP A 403 22.75 15.87 -11.15
C ASP A 403 21.86 17.04 -10.71
N ALA A 404 22.43 18.25 -10.65
CA ALA A 404 21.71 19.44 -10.18
C ALA A 404 20.59 19.88 -11.14
N GLU A 405 20.67 19.44 -12.39
CA GLU A 405 19.71 19.70 -13.45
C GLU A 405 18.63 18.60 -13.52
N GLY A 406 18.72 17.56 -12.70
CA GLY A 406 17.77 16.45 -12.65
C GLY A 406 18.01 15.38 -13.71
N VAL A 407 19.18 15.36 -14.36
CA VAL A 407 19.55 14.32 -15.33
C VAL A 407 20.05 13.09 -14.58
N PRO A 408 19.53 11.89 -14.88
CA PRO A 408 19.93 10.69 -14.16
C PRO A 408 21.25 10.10 -14.64
N ALA A 409 21.92 9.42 -13.73
CA ALA A 409 23.02 8.50 -13.99
C ALA A 409 22.76 7.14 -13.35
N LEU A 410 23.10 6.07 -14.09
CA LEU A 410 23.11 4.70 -13.59
C LEU A 410 24.54 4.19 -13.44
N GLN A 411 24.91 3.81 -12.22
CA GLN A 411 26.20 3.18 -11.93
C GLN A 411 25.97 1.70 -11.62
N PHE A 412 26.64 0.81 -12.35
CA PHE A 412 26.59 -0.62 -12.03
C PHE A 412 27.14 -0.89 -10.63
N LYS A 413 26.33 -1.54 -9.80
CA LYS A 413 26.63 -1.88 -8.41
C LYS A 413 27.06 -3.33 -8.28
N SER A 414 26.21 -4.24 -8.74
CA SER A 414 26.46 -5.68 -8.62
C SER A 414 25.58 -6.48 -9.58
N GLU A 415 25.97 -7.73 -9.80
CA GLU A 415 25.16 -8.73 -10.50
C GLU A 415 24.98 -9.94 -9.57
N TRP A 416 23.76 -10.46 -9.55
CA TRP A 416 23.40 -11.63 -8.78
C TRP A 416 22.87 -12.72 -9.68
N VAL A 417 23.55 -13.88 -9.68
CA VAL A 417 23.07 -15.09 -10.35
C VAL A 417 22.09 -15.78 -9.44
N ILE A 418 20.87 -16.01 -9.92
CA ILE A 418 19.88 -16.78 -9.17
C ILE A 418 19.96 -18.22 -9.70
N PRO A 419 20.39 -19.20 -8.88
CA PRO A 419 20.39 -20.59 -9.28
C PRO A 419 18.98 -21.02 -9.74
N THR A 420 18.93 -21.83 -10.79
CA THR A 420 17.70 -22.44 -11.34
C THR A 420 16.60 -21.50 -11.84
N ILE A 421 16.79 -20.17 -11.85
CA ILE A 421 15.76 -19.23 -12.34
C ILE A 421 15.56 -19.29 -13.85
N GLY A 422 16.57 -19.73 -14.61
CA GLY A 422 16.56 -19.74 -16.06
C GLY A 422 16.60 -18.33 -16.68
N ASN A 423 16.37 -18.24 -17.99
CA ASN A 423 16.74 -17.04 -18.75
C ASN A 423 15.64 -15.97 -18.77
N ASN A 424 14.37 -16.36 -18.58
CA ASN A 424 13.22 -15.49 -18.73
C ASN A 424 12.80 -14.88 -17.39
N ILE A 425 13.55 -13.91 -16.86
CA ILE A 425 13.05 -13.08 -15.75
C ILE A 425 12.03 -12.09 -16.31
N ASP A 426 10.76 -12.26 -15.94
CA ASP A 426 9.65 -11.50 -16.54
C ASP A 426 9.21 -10.33 -15.65
N GLY A 427 9.30 -10.46 -14.32
CA GLY A 427 8.90 -9.43 -13.36
C GLY A 427 9.85 -9.33 -12.17
N ILE A 428 10.04 -8.10 -11.68
CA ILE A 428 10.82 -7.79 -10.49
C ILE A 428 10.05 -6.72 -9.70
N ALA A 429 10.03 -6.84 -8.37
CA ALA A 429 9.52 -5.80 -7.49
C ALA A 429 10.37 -5.67 -6.22
N PHE A 430 10.38 -4.46 -5.67
CA PHE A 430 10.84 -4.19 -4.32
C PHE A 430 9.63 -3.99 -3.40
N ASP A 431 9.74 -4.44 -2.16
CA ASP A 431 8.93 -3.88 -1.08
C ASP A 431 9.62 -2.68 -0.41
N VAL A 432 8.92 -2.06 0.53
CA VAL A 432 9.40 -0.89 1.30
C VAL A 432 10.70 -1.15 2.06
N ALA A 433 11.01 -2.41 2.38
CA ALA A 433 12.17 -2.80 3.17
C ALA A 433 13.35 -3.27 2.29
N ASP A 434 13.23 -3.11 0.97
CA ASP A 434 14.17 -3.57 -0.04
C ASP A 434 14.29 -5.11 -0.12
N ASN A 435 13.23 -5.86 0.23
CA ASN A 435 13.15 -7.25 -0.22
C ASN A 435 12.84 -7.28 -1.72
N LEU A 436 13.46 -8.22 -2.43
CA LEU A 436 13.35 -8.37 -3.88
C LEU A 436 12.49 -9.58 -4.22
N TYR A 437 11.44 -9.36 -5.01
CA TYR A 437 10.55 -10.38 -5.54
C TYR A 437 10.83 -10.53 -7.03
N VAL A 438 11.07 -11.76 -7.50
CA VAL A 438 11.46 -12.04 -8.88
C VAL A 438 10.63 -13.20 -9.42
N VAL A 439 9.92 -12.99 -10.52
CA VAL A 439 9.21 -14.06 -11.22
C VAL A 439 9.87 -14.37 -12.55
N SER A 440 9.92 -15.66 -12.90
CA SER A 440 10.52 -16.13 -14.15
C SER A 440 9.61 -17.08 -14.89
N ALA A 441 9.41 -16.83 -16.18
CA ALA A 441 8.73 -17.76 -17.07
C ALA A 441 9.61 -18.92 -17.53
N SER A 442 10.88 -18.99 -17.10
CA SER A 442 11.74 -20.14 -17.34
C SER A 442 11.68 -21.14 -16.19
N SER A 443 11.79 -20.67 -14.95
CA SER A 443 11.64 -21.54 -13.77
C SER A 443 10.19 -21.75 -13.41
N GLU A 444 9.29 -20.84 -13.82
CA GLU A 444 7.88 -20.87 -13.44
C GLU A 444 7.72 -20.79 -11.92
N ARG A 445 8.63 -20.02 -11.29
CA ARG A 445 8.73 -19.78 -9.85
C ARG A 445 8.82 -18.29 -9.54
N MET A 446 8.34 -17.94 -8.35
CA MET A 446 8.69 -16.69 -7.67
C MET A 446 9.83 -16.95 -6.67
N HIS A 447 10.92 -16.21 -6.81
CA HIS A 447 12.02 -16.16 -5.86
C HIS A 447 11.94 -14.87 -5.06
N ILE A 448 12.16 -14.95 -3.76
CA ILE A 448 12.07 -13.82 -2.84
C ILE A 448 13.38 -13.74 -2.06
N PHE A 449 14.00 -12.56 -2.06
CA PHE A 449 15.30 -12.33 -1.44
C PHE A 449 15.23 -11.18 -0.45
N ALA A 450 15.82 -11.38 0.73
CA ALA A 450 16.21 -10.26 1.58
C ALA A 450 17.54 -9.71 1.07
N LEU A 451 17.58 -8.42 0.71
CA LEU A 451 18.81 -7.78 0.29
C LEU A 451 19.67 -7.35 1.49
N PRO A 452 21.00 -7.29 1.33
CA PRO A 452 21.93 -6.90 2.41
C PRO A 452 21.59 -5.54 3.03
N LYS A 453 21.42 -5.53 4.35
CA LYS A 453 21.08 -4.33 5.12
C LYS A 453 21.80 -4.36 6.47
N ALA A 454 22.79 -3.47 6.61
CA ALA A 454 23.54 -3.30 7.85
C ALA A 454 22.66 -2.80 9.00
N THR A 455 21.55 -2.13 8.68
CA THR A 455 20.52 -1.70 9.63
C THR A 455 19.15 -2.02 9.05
N ASN A 456 18.58 -3.15 9.49
CA ASN A 456 17.27 -3.62 9.06
C ASN A 456 16.18 -2.93 9.89
N THR A 457 16.02 -1.62 9.70
CA THR A 457 15.03 -0.79 10.39
C THR A 457 14.19 -0.04 9.38
N ILE A 458 12.86 -0.14 9.49
CA ILE A 458 11.90 0.59 8.66
C ILE A 458 10.87 1.25 9.56
N THR A 459 10.48 2.48 9.21
CA THR A 459 9.36 3.18 9.83
C THR A 459 8.23 3.29 8.82
N VAL A 460 7.06 2.80 9.20
CA VAL A 460 5.85 2.85 8.37
C VAL A 460 4.83 3.76 9.06
N PRO A 461 4.30 4.79 8.38
CA PRO A 461 3.19 5.57 8.90
C PRO A 461 1.89 4.78 8.85
N ALA A 462 1.03 4.95 9.84
CA ALA A 462 -0.34 4.48 9.73
C ALA A 462 -1.10 5.30 8.69
N PRO A 463 -2.06 4.70 7.94
CA PRO A 463 -2.88 5.43 6.99
C PRO A 463 -3.55 6.65 7.63
N SER A 464 -3.73 7.72 6.85
CA SER A 464 -4.27 8.99 7.33
C SER A 464 -5.69 8.91 7.93
N THR A 465 -6.40 7.81 7.67
CA THR A 465 -7.72 7.48 8.25
C THR A 465 -7.63 7.00 9.70
N TYR A 466 -6.48 6.50 10.16
CA TYR A 466 -6.25 5.97 11.50
C TYR A 466 -5.49 6.95 12.40
N LYS A 467 -6.13 8.10 12.67
CA LYS A 467 -5.59 9.11 13.59
C LYS A 467 -5.93 8.79 15.04
N LEU A 468 -5.10 9.29 15.94
CA LEU A 468 -5.32 9.21 17.38
C LEU A 468 -5.96 10.51 17.87
N GLU A 469 -7.23 10.44 18.23
CA GLU A 469 -8.00 11.57 18.77
C GLU A 469 -8.02 11.52 20.29
N ILE A 470 -7.04 12.16 20.93
CA ILE A 470 -6.93 12.19 22.38
C ILE A 470 -7.83 13.32 22.90
N THR A 471 -9.02 12.95 23.35
CA THR A 471 -9.96 13.90 23.95
C THR A 471 -9.73 14.06 25.45
N PRO A 472 -10.12 15.20 26.04
CA PRO A 472 -10.01 15.41 27.47
C PRO A 472 -10.68 14.29 28.25
N THR A 473 -9.93 13.69 29.17
CA THR A 473 -10.43 12.77 30.19
C THR A 473 -11.38 13.54 31.12
N GLY A 474 -12.66 13.68 30.77
CA GLY A 474 -13.57 14.45 31.63
C GLY A 474 -15.00 14.78 31.22
N LEU A 475 -15.57 14.30 30.11
CA LEU A 475 -16.99 14.60 29.80
C LEU A 475 -17.72 13.42 29.15
N ASN A 476 -18.45 12.66 29.97
CA ASN A 476 -19.72 11.96 29.67
C ASN A 476 -20.02 10.99 30.84
N THR A 477 -20.61 11.44 31.95
CA THR A 477 -22.02 11.84 32.04
C THR A 477 -22.16 13.11 32.88
N ASN A 478 -22.87 14.12 32.37
CA ASN A 478 -23.28 15.23 33.21
C ASN A 478 -24.30 14.65 34.20
N LEU A 479 -23.89 14.25 35.41
CA LEU A 479 -24.80 13.73 36.45
C LEU A 479 -25.98 14.68 36.70
N LEU A 480 -25.79 15.96 36.37
CA LEU A 480 -26.78 17.02 36.40
C LEU A 480 -27.90 16.88 35.35
N ASP A 481 -27.73 16.08 34.30
CA ASP A 481 -28.81 15.83 33.31
C ASP A 481 -30.00 15.10 33.94
N ALA A 482 -29.78 14.32 34.99
CA ALA A 482 -30.83 13.67 35.79
C ALA A 482 -31.61 14.66 36.69
N ALA A 483 -31.22 15.94 36.74
CA ALA A 483 -31.91 16.92 37.57
C ALA A 483 -33.39 17.07 37.14
N THR A 484 -34.29 17.00 38.13
CA THR A 484 -35.73 17.20 37.91
C THR A 484 -36.15 18.58 38.40
N VAL A 485 -37.14 19.15 37.72
CA VAL A 485 -37.69 20.47 38.03
C VAL A 485 -39.22 20.40 38.04
N SER A 486 -39.85 20.85 39.13
CA SER A 486 -41.31 20.91 39.28
C SER A 486 -41.73 22.25 39.89
N VAL A 487 -43.00 22.61 39.70
CA VAL A 487 -43.58 23.84 40.27
C VAL A 487 -44.80 23.48 41.12
N GLU A 488 -44.75 23.84 42.40
CA GLU A 488 -45.84 23.63 43.36
C GLU A 488 -45.95 24.84 44.29
N ASN A 489 -47.17 25.32 44.57
CA ASN A 489 -47.42 26.42 45.52
C ASN A 489 -46.51 27.66 45.32
N ASN A 490 -46.36 28.13 44.07
CA ASN A 490 -45.46 29.23 43.68
C ASN A 490 -43.97 29.02 44.02
N MET A 491 -43.55 27.77 44.23
CA MET A 491 -42.16 27.39 44.42
C MET A 491 -41.69 26.52 43.26
N LEU A 492 -40.54 26.87 42.70
CA LEU A 492 -39.81 26.02 41.78
C LEU A 492 -38.91 25.08 42.60
N GLN A 493 -39.18 23.78 42.54
CA GLN A 493 -38.41 22.75 43.21
C GLN A 493 -37.44 22.12 42.21
N VAL A 494 -36.17 21.99 42.61
CA VAL A 494 -35.12 21.34 41.81
C VAL A 494 -34.48 20.24 42.64
N HIS A 495 -34.34 19.05 42.07
CA HIS A 495 -33.58 17.95 42.66
C HIS A 495 -32.46 17.56 41.70
N ALA A 496 -31.20 17.78 42.09
CA ALA A 496 -30.01 17.55 41.25
C ALA A 496 -29.45 16.12 41.34
N GLY A 497 -30.25 15.15 41.82
CA GLY A 497 -29.82 13.77 41.98
C GLY A 497 -28.69 13.64 43.00
N GLN A 498 -27.53 13.14 42.57
CA GLN A 498 -26.33 12.95 43.40
C GLN A 498 -25.35 14.14 43.33
N THR A 499 -25.64 15.16 42.51
CA THR A 499 -24.73 16.29 42.26
C THR A 499 -25.08 17.51 43.11
N THR A 500 -24.05 18.17 43.64
CA THR A 500 -24.20 19.43 44.37
C THR A 500 -24.22 20.61 43.40
N LEU A 501 -25.28 21.41 43.43
CA LEU A 501 -25.38 22.64 42.66
C LEU A 501 -24.50 23.72 43.27
N THR A 502 -23.76 24.42 42.42
CA THR A 502 -22.95 25.61 42.75
C THR A 502 -23.67 26.91 42.36
N GLY A 503 -24.69 26.83 41.51
CA GLY A 503 -25.53 27.97 41.15
C GLY A 503 -26.77 27.64 40.34
N TYR A 504 -27.68 28.60 40.26
CA TYR A 504 -28.76 28.59 39.27
C TYR A 504 -29.02 29.98 38.70
N ALA A 505 -29.62 30.03 37.51
CA ALA A 505 -30.16 31.23 36.91
C ALA A 505 -31.49 30.94 36.19
N ILE A 506 -32.49 31.79 36.40
CA ILE A 506 -33.79 31.74 35.73
C ILE A 506 -33.81 32.76 34.60
N TYR A 507 -34.29 32.35 33.44
CA TYR A 507 -34.44 33.17 32.25
C TYR A 507 -35.91 33.15 31.80
N SER A 508 -36.37 34.26 31.21
CA SER A 508 -37.57 34.22 30.37
C SER A 508 -37.32 33.38 29.12
N PHE A 509 -38.40 32.96 28.45
CA PHE A 509 -38.30 32.08 27.29
C PHE A 509 -37.58 32.72 26.09
N ASP A 510 -37.54 34.05 26.02
CA ASP A 510 -36.77 34.85 25.05
C ASP A 510 -35.28 35.00 25.42
N GLY A 511 -34.83 34.38 26.52
CA GLY A 511 -33.42 34.34 26.93
C GLY A 511 -32.98 35.48 27.85
N ARG A 512 -33.86 36.39 28.28
CA ARG A 512 -33.49 37.42 29.27
C ARG A 512 -33.34 36.83 30.67
N MET A 513 -32.19 37.04 31.33
CA MET A 513 -31.97 36.60 32.70
C MET A 513 -32.84 37.39 33.69
N LEU A 514 -33.59 36.67 34.53
CA LEU A 514 -34.52 37.24 35.51
C LEU A 514 -34.00 37.15 36.94
N LYS A 515 -33.26 36.08 37.26
CA LYS A 515 -32.72 35.83 38.61
C LYS A 515 -31.49 34.92 38.52
N SER A 516 -30.52 35.10 39.39
CA SER A 516 -29.42 34.16 39.59
C SER A 516 -28.96 34.14 41.04
N LEU A 517 -28.44 33.00 41.50
CA LEU A 517 -27.90 32.85 42.84
C LEU A 517 -26.85 31.73 42.89
N LYS A 518 -25.77 31.95 43.65
CA LYS A 518 -24.83 30.88 44.02
C LYS A 518 -25.41 30.07 45.17
N VAL A 519 -25.27 28.76 45.08
CA VAL A 519 -25.83 27.81 46.06
C VAL A 519 -24.81 26.72 46.34
N ASN A 520 -25.05 25.90 47.36
CA ASN A 520 -24.23 24.74 47.66
C ASN A 520 -25.15 23.64 48.22
N THR A 521 -25.93 23.02 47.34
CA THR A 521 -27.01 22.10 47.73
C THR A 521 -27.39 21.16 46.58
N GLN A 522 -27.91 19.98 46.90
CA GLN A 522 -28.47 19.04 45.91
C GLN A 522 -29.97 19.31 45.64
N GLN A 523 -30.62 20.12 46.48
CA GLN A 523 -32.03 20.48 46.35
C GLN A 523 -32.23 22.00 46.47
N LEU A 524 -33.07 22.56 45.60
CA LEU A 524 -33.42 23.98 45.62
C LEU A 524 -34.93 24.16 45.69
N ASN A 525 -35.34 25.12 46.52
CA ASN A 525 -36.69 25.65 46.53
C ASN A 525 -36.59 27.15 46.23
N VAL A 526 -37.04 27.57 45.05
CA VAL A 526 -36.94 28.95 44.58
C VAL A 526 -38.32 29.59 44.53
N PRO A 527 -38.58 30.65 45.33
CA PRO A 527 -39.82 31.41 45.20
C PRO A 527 -39.92 32.06 43.83
N ILE A 528 -41.06 31.83 43.16
CA ILE A 528 -41.36 32.36 41.82
C ILE A 528 -42.60 33.25 41.81
N ASP A 529 -43.08 33.73 42.97
CA ASP A 529 -44.26 34.60 43.11
C ASP A 529 -44.20 35.84 42.22
N ASN A 530 -43.01 36.42 42.06
CA ASN A 530 -42.77 37.64 41.28
C ASN A 530 -42.72 37.42 39.76
N LEU A 531 -42.81 36.17 39.28
CA LEU A 531 -42.88 35.87 37.84
C LEU A 531 -44.32 35.95 37.35
N ALA A 532 -44.56 36.43 36.13
CA ALA A 532 -45.87 36.32 35.50
C ALA A 532 -46.19 34.85 35.13
N VAL A 533 -47.46 34.50 34.95
CA VAL A 533 -47.85 33.20 34.37
C VAL A 533 -47.19 33.05 33.00
N GLY A 534 -46.51 31.93 32.74
CA GLY A 534 -45.72 31.76 31.52
C GLY A 534 -44.69 30.63 31.57
N THR A 535 -43.94 30.50 30.47
CA THR A 535 -42.84 29.53 30.33
C THR A 535 -41.50 30.19 30.63
N TYR A 536 -40.63 29.48 31.34
CA TYR A 536 -39.31 29.94 31.75
C TYR A 536 -38.28 28.83 31.60
N LEU A 537 -37.00 29.23 31.60
CA LEU A 537 -35.86 28.32 31.64
C LEU A 537 -35.12 28.50 32.96
N ILE A 538 -34.62 27.41 33.52
CA ILE A 538 -33.65 27.43 34.62
C ILE A 538 -32.36 26.75 34.16
N ARG A 539 -31.26 27.50 34.24
CA ARG A 539 -29.90 26.98 34.06
C ARG A 539 -29.36 26.62 35.43
N LEU A 540 -28.97 25.37 35.60
CA LEU A 540 -28.33 24.83 36.80
C LEU A 540 -26.83 24.70 36.52
N THR A 541 -26.01 24.92 37.54
CA THR A 541 -24.56 24.83 37.47
C THR A 541 -24.06 24.01 38.65
N SER A 542 -23.14 23.09 38.39
CA SER A 542 -22.36 22.34 39.35
C SER A 542 -20.90 22.32 38.92
N ASP A 543 -20.04 21.73 39.75
CA ASP A 543 -18.65 21.46 39.35
C ASP A 543 -18.56 20.39 38.24
N ASP A 544 -19.59 19.53 38.14
CA ASP A 544 -19.72 18.47 37.14
C ASP A 544 -20.26 18.97 35.77
N GLY A 545 -20.77 20.21 35.68
CA GLY A 545 -21.28 20.76 34.43
C GLY A 545 -22.47 21.72 34.56
N VAL A 546 -23.16 21.93 33.44
CA VAL A 546 -24.30 22.86 33.33
C VAL A 546 -25.44 22.16 32.61
N VAL A 547 -26.68 22.32 33.09
CA VAL A 547 -27.89 21.86 32.40
C VAL A 547 -28.94 22.96 32.37
N THR A 548 -29.76 23.01 31.34
CA THR A 548 -30.92 23.91 31.26
C THR A 548 -32.21 23.10 31.22
N LYS A 549 -33.16 23.43 32.10
CA LYS A 549 -34.48 22.79 32.17
C LYS A 549 -35.58 23.84 31.97
N LYS A 550 -36.70 23.42 31.39
CA LYS A 550 -37.89 24.26 31.20
C LYS A 550 -38.87 24.04 32.35
N PHE A 551 -39.52 25.11 32.80
CA PHE A 551 -40.67 25.03 33.72
C PHE A 551 -41.77 26.00 33.31
N ILE A 552 -42.99 25.74 33.79
CA ILE A 552 -44.17 26.55 33.51
C ILE A 552 -44.73 27.04 34.85
N LYS A 553 -44.86 28.37 35.00
CA LYS A 553 -45.66 28.96 36.07
C LYS A 553 -47.10 29.05 35.59
N ARG A 554 -48.02 28.41 36.32
CA ARG A 554 -49.46 28.40 36.05
C ARG A 554 -50.19 29.48 36.81
#